data_AF-A0A485CWK8-F1
#
_entry.id   AF-A0A485CWK8-F1
#
_cell.length_a   1.000
_cell.length_b   1.000
_cell.length_c   1.000
_cell.angle_alpha   90.00
_cell.angle_beta   90.00
_cell.angle_gamma   90.00
#
_symmetry.space_group_name_H-M   'P 1'
#
loop_
_entity.id
_entity.type
_entity.pdbx_description
1 polymer ?
#
loop_
_entity_poly.entity_id
_entity_poly.type
_entity_poly.pdbx_seq_one_letter_code
_entity_poly.pdbx_strand_id
1 'polypeptide(L)'
;MALLSPPRQFPAMVRFTPAVLHDGLHLTAPDGSSALVRFADFTGQASPTEVWGNHFTSRIAPDAINQWLSPFFKREVQLRWLGTDLTRRVKRHDAVPLSFADGFPFLLTNEASLRDLQQRCRASVQMEQFRPNLVVTGVEPWAEDSWKTIRIGAVVFDVVKPCSRCVFTTISPEKGQKHPSGEPLSTLQSFRTDPASGDVDFGQNLIARNSGVIRVGDEVEILTTGPAKIYSAGKSDDAVASPVQQNALVDIDWEGTTFGGNNQQILLEQLEQQGIRVPYSCRAGLCGSCRVTLLDGEVNPLKKSAIRDDGTILSCSCVPKTALKLKR
;
A
#
# COMPACT_ATOMS: atom_id res chain seq x y z
N MET A 1 1.88 -2.12 15.92
CA MET A 1 3.27 -2.53 15.62
C MET A 1 3.39 -2.68 14.11
N ALA A 2 4.57 -2.48 13.54
CA ALA A 2 4.80 -2.76 12.13
C ALA A 2 6.24 -3.23 11.90
N LEU A 3 6.44 -3.97 10.82
CA LEU A 3 7.76 -4.25 10.29
C LEU A 3 8.18 -3.06 9.41
N LEU A 4 9.43 -2.60 9.54
CA LEU A 4 9.97 -1.50 8.72
C LEU A 4 10.35 -1.94 7.31
N SER A 5 9.39 -2.54 6.62
CA SER A 5 9.30 -2.57 5.17
C SER A 5 7.80 -2.62 4.86
N PRO A 6 7.25 -1.71 4.04
CA PRO A 6 5.83 -1.72 3.80
C PRO A 6 5.44 -3.05 3.12
N PRO A 7 4.30 -3.66 3.46
CA PRO A 7 3.79 -4.87 2.82
C PRO A 7 3.74 -4.81 1.27
N ARG A 8 3.71 -3.60 0.71
CA ARG A 8 3.76 -3.33 -0.73
C ARG A 8 5.09 -3.73 -1.37
N GLN A 9 6.20 -3.70 -0.62
CA GLN A 9 7.52 -4.15 -1.06
C GLN A 9 7.71 -5.65 -0.82
N PHE A 10 7.07 -6.20 0.22
CA PHE A 10 7.13 -7.62 0.57
C PHE A 10 5.72 -8.19 0.75
N PRO A 11 5.06 -8.61 -0.36
CA PRO A 11 3.73 -9.20 -0.31
C PRO A 11 3.62 -10.39 0.66
N ALA A 12 4.72 -11.12 0.89
CA ALA A 12 4.80 -12.21 1.86
C ALA A 12 4.42 -11.80 3.30
N MET A 13 4.53 -10.50 3.66
CA MET A 13 4.11 -9.99 4.97
C MET A 13 2.64 -10.26 5.29
N VAL A 14 1.77 -10.32 4.26
CA VAL A 14 0.33 -10.52 4.48
C VAL A 14 0.01 -11.93 4.99
N ARG A 15 0.97 -12.85 4.89
CA ARG A 15 0.82 -14.25 5.29
C ARG A 15 1.20 -14.49 6.76
N PHE A 16 1.69 -13.47 7.46
CA PHE A 16 1.91 -13.55 8.91
C PHE A 16 0.60 -13.28 9.65
N THR A 17 0.33 -14.07 10.69
CA THR A 17 -0.87 -13.92 11.52
C THR A 17 -0.47 -13.32 12.87
N PRO A 18 -0.78 -12.04 13.13
CA PRO A 18 -0.58 -11.43 14.44
C PRO A 18 -1.75 -11.75 15.39
N ALA A 19 -1.42 -12.10 16.63
CA ALA A 19 -2.36 -12.16 17.75
C ALA A 19 -1.88 -11.22 18.85
N VAL A 20 -2.67 -10.18 19.13
CA VAL A 20 -2.36 -9.21 20.18
C VAL A 20 -2.69 -9.83 21.53
N LEU A 21 -1.73 -9.80 22.44
CA LEU A 21 -1.89 -10.20 23.83
C LEU A 21 -1.91 -8.94 24.72
N HIS A 22 -2.39 -9.09 25.95
CA HIS A 22 -2.44 -7.98 26.92
C HIS A 22 -1.05 -7.35 27.18
N ASP A 23 0.02 -8.14 27.12
CA ASP A 23 1.40 -7.75 27.40
C ASP A 23 2.32 -7.82 26.17
N GLY A 24 1.80 -8.10 24.97
CA GLY A 24 2.66 -8.31 23.82
C GLY A 24 1.96 -8.67 22.51
N LEU A 25 2.74 -9.29 21.63
CA LEU A 25 2.32 -9.74 20.31
C LEU A 25 2.86 -11.15 20.07
N HIS A 26 1.97 -12.07 19.72
CA HIS A 26 2.32 -13.35 19.14
C HIS A 26 2.23 -13.25 17.61
N LEU A 27 3.27 -13.71 16.93
CA LEU A 27 3.37 -13.70 15.47
C LEU A 27 3.50 -15.15 15.00
N THR A 28 2.58 -15.60 14.16
CA THR A 28 2.69 -16.88 13.46
C THR A 28 3.14 -16.63 12.02
N ALA A 29 4.19 -17.32 11.60
CA ALA A 29 4.75 -17.24 10.26
C ALA A 29 4.10 -18.25 9.30
N PRO A 30 4.29 -18.09 7.97
CA PRO A 30 3.63 -18.94 6.98
C PRO A 30 4.13 -20.40 6.96
N ASP A 31 5.26 -20.69 7.60
CA ASP A 31 5.82 -22.03 7.77
C ASP A 31 5.33 -22.72 9.06
N GLY A 32 4.44 -22.07 9.82
CA GLY A 32 3.90 -22.56 11.09
C GLY A 32 4.77 -22.25 12.31
N SER A 33 5.99 -21.73 12.12
CA SER A 33 6.79 -21.24 13.25
C SER A 33 6.15 -20.00 13.87
N SER A 34 6.46 -19.72 15.14
CA SER A 34 5.93 -18.54 15.82
C SER A 34 6.92 -17.90 16.77
N ALA A 35 6.72 -16.61 17.03
CA ALA A 35 7.47 -15.85 18.00
C ALA A 35 6.54 -15.01 18.87
N LEU A 36 6.87 -14.94 20.15
CA LEU A 36 6.21 -14.08 21.12
C LEU A 36 7.16 -12.94 21.48
N VAL A 37 6.66 -11.71 21.45
CA VAL A 37 7.40 -10.53 21.92
C VAL A 37 6.53 -9.75 22.90
N ARG A 38 7.03 -9.48 24.10
CA ARG A 38 6.32 -8.63 25.06
C ARG A 38 6.61 -7.16 24.78
N PHE A 39 5.67 -6.29 25.10
CA PHE A 39 5.86 -4.84 25.00
C PHE A 39 7.02 -4.36 25.87
N ALA A 40 7.26 -5.02 27.01
CA ALA A 40 8.38 -4.74 27.90
C ALA A 40 9.76 -5.11 27.31
N ASP A 41 9.80 -6.01 26.32
CA ASP A 41 11.06 -6.47 25.72
C ASP A 41 11.56 -5.51 24.63
N PHE A 42 10.74 -4.55 24.21
CA PHE A 42 11.14 -3.51 23.26
C PHE A 42 12.15 -2.55 23.90
N THR A 43 13.07 -2.03 23.09
CA THR A 43 14.07 -1.06 23.56
C THR A 43 13.44 0.09 24.33
N GLY A 44 14.02 0.43 25.49
CA GLY A 44 13.55 1.56 26.30
C GLY A 44 13.70 2.91 25.59
N GLN A 45 14.80 3.07 24.84
CA GLN A 45 15.07 4.25 24.03
C GLN A 45 14.29 4.19 22.71
N ALA A 46 13.64 5.31 22.37
CA ALA A 46 12.96 5.47 21.10
C ALA A 46 13.98 5.77 19.99
N SER A 47 13.85 5.10 18.85
CA SER A 47 14.72 5.23 17.69
C SER A 47 14.01 5.99 16.55
N PRO A 48 14.75 6.81 15.77
CA PRO A 48 14.22 7.47 14.58
C PRO A 48 13.58 6.48 13.62
N THR A 49 12.44 6.87 13.04
CA THR A 49 11.59 6.06 12.18
C THR A 49 10.94 6.93 11.13
N GLU A 50 10.84 6.42 9.90
CA GLU A 50 10.20 7.13 8.81
C GLU A 50 9.15 6.24 8.12
N VAL A 51 7.98 6.82 7.84
CA VAL A 51 6.96 6.21 6.99
C VAL A 51 6.40 7.30 6.07
N TRP A 52 6.57 7.14 4.76
CA TRP A 52 6.09 8.07 3.74
C TRP A 52 6.57 9.52 3.94
N GLY A 53 7.85 9.73 4.31
CA GLY A 53 8.40 11.05 4.62
C GLY A 53 8.00 11.63 5.98
N ASN A 54 7.10 10.96 6.72
CA ASN A 54 6.76 11.34 8.07
C ASN A 54 7.78 10.75 9.05
N HIS A 55 8.45 11.63 9.78
CA HIS A 55 9.50 11.27 10.74
C HIS A 55 8.91 11.24 12.15
N PHE A 56 9.12 10.13 12.85
CA PHE A 56 8.66 9.90 14.21
C PHE A 56 9.60 8.92 14.91
N THR A 57 9.24 8.48 16.11
CA THR A 57 10.06 7.55 16.89
C THR A 57 9.33 6.25 17.17
N SER A 58 10.09 5.16 17.27
CA SER A 58 9.56 3.85 17.67
C SER A 58 10.63 3.04 18.39
N ARG A 59 10.20 2.03 19.12
CA ARG A 59 11.03 1.09 19.86
C ARG A 59 11.25 -0.17 19.02
N ILE A 60 12.42 -0.76 19.17
CA ILE A 60 12.87 -1.90 18.37
C ILE A 60 12.66 -3.19 19.18
N ALA A 61 12.17 -4.25 18.53
CA ALA A 61 12.05 -5.57 19.15
C ALA A 61 13.42 -6.18 19.44
N PRO A 62 13.52 -7.16 20.35
CA PRO A 62 14.76 -7.90 20.61
C PRO A 62 15.37 -8.51 19.35
N ASP A 63 16.70 -8.64 19.32
CA ASP A 63 17.43 -9.19 18.17
C ASP A 63 16.97 -10.59 17.79
N ALA A 64 16.61 -11.44 18.74
CA ALA A 64 16.07 -12.77 18.47
C ALA A 64 14.80 -12.73 17.59
N ILE A 65 13.92 -11.74 17.81
CA ILE A 65 12.71 -11.55 17.01
C ILE A 65 13.07 -11.06 15.59
N ASN A 66 14.00 -10.10 15.50
CA ASN A 66 14.45 -9.55 14.23
C ASN A 66 15.18 -10.60 13.38
N GLN A 67 16.04 -11.41 14.00
CA GLN A 67 16.75 -12.52 13.36
C GLN A 67 15.79 -13.63 12.91
N TRP A 68 14.74 -13.92 13.69
CA TRP A 68 13.70 -14.86 13.27
C TRP A 68 12.91 -14.35 12.06
N LEU A 69 12.59 -13.05 11.99
CA LEU A 69 11.82 -12.47 10.89
C LEU A 69 12.63 -12.31 9.59
N SER A 70 13.92 -12.00 9.69
CA SER A 70 14.76 -11.62 8.54
C SER A 70 14.81 -12.66 7.40
N PRO A 71 14.91 -13.98 7.66
CA PRO A 71 14.87 -15.01 6.63
C PRO A 71 13.62 -14.97 5.74
N PHE A 72 12.45 -14.67 6.31
CA PHE A 72 11.19 -14.62 5.56
C PHE A 72 11.14 -13.49 4.52
N PHE A 73 11.93 -12.44 4.74
CA PHE A 73 12.03 -11.29 3.84
C PHE A 73 13.31 -11.28 3.00
N LYS A 74 14.19 -12.28 3.19
CA LYS A 74 15.51 -12.39 2.55
C LYS A 74 16.36 -11.12 2.75
N ARG A 75 16.20 -10.46 3.90
CA ARG A 75 16.94 -9.26 4.29
C ARG A 75 16.81 -9.04 5.80
N GLU A 76 17.72 -8.27 6.36
CA GLU A 76 17.56 -7.77 7.72
C GLU A 76 16.31 -6.89 7.82
N VAL A 77 15.46 -7.21 8.81
CA VAL A 77 14.26 -6.44 9.16
C VAL A 77 14.19 -6.20 10.66
N GLN A 78 13.43 -5.17 11.03
CA GLN A 78 13.13 -4.87 12.43
C GLN A 78 11.63 -4.81 12.65
N LEU A 79 11.16 -5.51 13.68
CA LEU A 79 9.82 -5.31 14.23
C LEU A 79 9.84 -4.10 15.15
N ARG A 80 8.89 -3.19 14.96
CA ARG A 80 8.83 -1.93 15.72
C ARG A 80 7.48 -1.67 16.35
N TRP A 81 7.53 -1.06 17.53
CA TRP A 81 6.37 -0.64 18.31
C TRP A 81 6.51 0.84 18.68
N LEU A 82 5.43 1.62 18.59
CA LEU A 82 5.49 3.05 18.89
C LEU A 82 5.59 3.36 20.38
N GLY A 83 5.34 2.39 21.25
CA GLY A 83 5.12 2.63 22.66
C GLY A 83 3.71 3.17 22.93
N THR A 84 3.49 3.60 24.17
CA THR A 84 2.27 4.27 24.64
C THR A 84 2.21 5.73 24.20
N ASP A 85 3.37 6.40 24.14
CA ASP A 85 3.49 7.80 23.78
C ASP A 85 3.75 7.96 22.29
N LEU A 86 2.68 8.07 21.52
CA LEU A 86 2.76 8.18 20.08
C LEU A 86 3.37 9.53 19.68
N THR A 87 4.42 9.53 18.88
CA THR A 87 5.05 10.75 18.33
C THR A 87 4.61 11.08 16.91
N ARG A 88 4.05 10.11 16.17
CA ARG A 88 3.54 10.32 14.81
C ARG A 88 2.15 10.95 14.82
N ARG A 89 1.90 11.86 13.89
CA ARG A 89 0.61 12.56 13.70
C ARG A 89 0.06 12.41 12.30
N VAL A 90 -1.26 12.50 12.19
CA VAL A 90 -1.97 12.58 10.90
C VAL A 90 -1.59 13.91 10.23
N LYS A 91 -1.22 13.86 8.95
CA LYS A 91 -0.83 15.06 8.19
C LYS A 91 -2.00 16.03 8.12
N ARG A 92 -1.78 17.30 8.50
CA ARG A 92 -2.79 18.38 8.64
C ARG A 92 -3.77 18.18 9.80
N HIS A 93 -3.49 17.27 10.73
CA HIS A 93 -4.26 17.05 11.95
C HIS A 93 -3.29 16.74 13.11
N ASP A 94 -2.53 17.74 13.54
CA ASP A 94 -1.36 17.56 14.44
C ASP A 94 -1.74 17.11 15.86
N ALA A 95 -3.01 17.23 16.24
CA ALA A 95 -3.54 16.69 17.50
C ALA A 95 -3.87 15.18 17.42
N VAL A 96 -3.96 14.61 16.21
CA VAL A 96 -4.46 13.25 16.02
C VAL A 96 -3.28 12.28 15.92
N PRO A 97 -3.12 11.37 16.88
CA PRO A 97 -2.06 10.38 16.83
C PRO A 97 -2.29 9.40 15.69
N LEU A 98 -1.21 9.00 15.04
CA LEU A 98 -1.24 7.98 13.99
C LEU A 98 -0.26 6.87 14.35
N SER A 99 -0.65 5.61 14.11
CA SER A 99 0.25 4.48 14.31
C SER A 99 1.17 4.31 13.09
N PHE A 100 1.42 3.07 12.63
CA PHE A 100 2.10 2.81 11.37
C PHE A 100 1.17 2.84 10.15
N ALA A 101 -0.12 3.18 10.32
CA ALA A 101 -1.07 3.33 9.22
C ALA A 101 -0.63 4.39 8.20
N ASP A 102 -1.10 4.27 6.96
CA ASP A 102 -0.60 5.07 5.83
C ASP A 102 -0.94 6.57 5.96
N GLY A 103 -2.15 6.90 6.43
CA GLY A 103 -2.59 8.30 6.48
C GLY A 103 -3.61 8.64 7.56
N PHE A 104 -4.53 7.73 7.90
CA PHE A 104 -5.58 7.97 8.88
C PHE A 104 -5.73 6.79 9.84
N PRO A 105 -6.24 7.00 11.07
CA PRO A 105 -6.34 5.95 12.08
C PRO A 105 -7.32 4.83 11.72
N PHE A 106 -8.42 5.19 11.04
CA PHE A 106 -9.48 4.24 10.71
C PHE A 106 -9.91 4.36 9.24
N LEU A 107 -10.27 3.23 8.67
CA LEU A 107 -10.91 3.10 7.36
C LEU A 107 -12.29 2.46 7.52
N LEU A 108 -13.32 3.12 7.01
CA LEU A 108 -14.67 2.60 6.89
C LEU A 108 -14.97 2.19 5.45
N THR A 109 -15.65 1.06 5.29
CA THR A 109 -16.12 0.56 4.00
C THR A 109 -17.55 0.06 4.13
N ASN A 110 -18.29 0.11 3.03
CA ASN A 110 -19.65 -0.40 2.95
C ASN A 110 -19.67 -1.74 2.18
N GLU A 111 -20.34 -2.74 2.75
CA GLU A 111 -20.49 -4.05 2.10
C GLU A 111 -21.25 -3.95 0.77
N ALA A 112 -22.26 -3.08 0.67
CA ALA A 112 -23.00 -2.89 -0.56
C ALA A 112 -22.11 -2.30 -1.67
N SER A 113 -21.18 -1.40 -1.34
CA SER A 113 -20.16 -0.89 -2.27
C SER A 113 -19.21 -1.99 -2.75
N LEU A 114 -18.81 -2.92 -1.87
CA LEU A 114 -18.03 -4.08 -2.27
C LEU A 114 -18.81 -4.97 -3.24
N ARG A 115 -20.10 -5.21 -2.97
CA ARG A 115 -20.97 -6.00 -3.86
C ARG A 115 -21.14 -5.37 -5.24
N ASP A 116 -21.35 -4.05 -5.32
CA ASP A 116 -21.39 -3.34 -6.60
C ASP A 116 -20.05 -3.46 -7.35
N LEU A 117 -18.91 -3.38 -6.65
CA LEU A 117 -17.60 -3.64 -7.25
C LEU A 117 -17.46 -5.08 -7.76
N GLN A 118 -17.89 -6.08 -6.99
CA GLN A 118 -17.84 -7.49 -7.37
C GLN A 118 -18.70 -7.78 -8.60
N GLN A 119 -19.82 -7.08 -8.79
CA GLN A 119 -20.64 -7.22 -9.99
C GLN A 119 -19.93 -6.68 -11.26
N ARG A 120 -19.02 -5.71 -11.10
CA ARG A 120 -18.24 -5.10 -12.19
C ARG A 120 -16.91 -5.83 -12.43
N CYS A 121 -16.39 -6.52 -11.41
CA CYS A 121 -15.08 -7.16 -11.43
C CYS A 121 -15.20 -8.68 -11.66
N ARG A 122 -14.52 -9.20 -12.68
CA ARG A 122 -14.48 -10.66 -12.93
C ARG A 122 -13.64 -11.43 -11.91
N ALA A 123 -12.70 -10.75 -11.24
CA ALA A 123 -11.87 -11.37 -10.22
C ALA A 123 -12.66 -11.50 -8.91
N SER A 124 -12.35 -12.53 -8.11
CA SER A 124 -12.88 -12.60 -6.74
C SER A 124 -12.25 -11.48 -5.92
N VAL A 125 -13.07 -10.53 -5.50
CA VAL A 125 -12.66 -9.39 -4.66
C VAL A 125 -13.18 -9.61 -3.25
N GLN A 126 -12.30 -9.51 -2.25
CA GLN A 126 -12.63 -9.66 -0.84
C GLN A 126 -12.42 -8.35 -0.09
N MET A 127 -13.16 -8.14 1.01
CA MET A 127 -13.11 -6.88 1.77
C MET A 127 -11.71 -6.63 2.37
N GLU A 128 -11.02 -7.70 2.75
CA GLU A 128 -9.69 -7.71 3.36
C GLU A 128 -8.62 -7.09 2.45
N GLN A 129 -8.84 -7.09 1.13
CA GLN A 129 -7.97 -6.41 0.18
C GLN A 129 -7.94 -4.89 0.40
N PHE A 130 -9.03 -4.31 0.91
CA PHE A 130 -9.14 -2.88 1.21
C PHE A 130 -8.70 -2.51 2.63
N ARG A 131 -8.55 -3.52 3.50
CA ARG A 131 -8.08 -3.41 4.89
C ARG A 131 -8.86 -2.40 5.75
N PRO A 132 -10.20 -2.45 5.73
CA PRO A 132 -10.98 -1.58 6.60
C PRO A 132 -10.79 -1.96 8.07
N ASN A 133 -11.04 -0.98 8.93
CA ASN A 133 -11.25 -1.21 10.35
C ASN A 133 -12.73 -1.44 10.66
N LEU A 134 -13.61 -0.79 9.89
CA LEU A 134 -15.06 -0.79 10.07
C LEU A 134 -15.74 -1.17 8.76
N VAL A 135 -16.61 -2.17 8.80
CA VAL A 135 -17.48 -2.55 7.69
C VAL A 135 -18.92 -2.28 8.09
N VAL A 136 -19.63 -1.48 7.30
CA VAL A 136 -21.04 -1.17 7.51
C VAL A 136 -21.92 -1.91 6.51
N THR A 137 -23.14 -2.22 6.93
CA THR A 137 -24.17 -2.94 6.17
C THR A 137 -25.50 -2.20 6.27
N GLY A 138 -26.48 -2.57 5.42
CA GLY A 138 -27.84 -2.05 5.51
C GLY A 138 -28.05 -0.67 4.87
N VAL A 139 -27.09 -0.21 4.07
CA VAL A 139 -27.18 1.03 3.29
C VAL A 139 -26.90 0.75 1.82
N GLU A 140 -27.38 1.63 0.94
CA GLU A 140 -27.17 1.54 -0.50
C GLU A 140 -25.67 1.59 -0.86
N PRO A 141 -25.25 1.00 -1.99
CA PRO A 141 -23.89 1.13 -2.49
C PRO A 141 -23.46 2.60 -2.56
N TRP A 142 -22.25 2.88 -2.10
CA TRP A 142 -21.59 4.19 -2.15
C TRP A 142 -22.22 5.29 -1.27
N ALA A 143 -23.23 4.97 -0.45
CA ALA A 143 -23.87 5.93 0.45
C ALA A 143 -22.85 6.63 1.37
N GLU A 144 -21.78 5.93 1.76
CA GLU A 144 -20.71 6.42 2.63
C GLU A 144 -19.97 7.64 2.07
N ASP A 145 -20.01 7.88 0.76
CA ASP A 145 -19.32 9.02 0.13
C ASP A 145 -19.91 10.37 0.52
N SER A 146 -21.17 10.40 0.97
CA SER A 146 -21.86 11.61 1.41
C SER A 146 -21.69 11.91 2.89
N TRP A 147 -21.18 10.97 3.69
CA TRP A 147 -21.15 11.12 5.14
C TRP A 147 -20.07 12.13 5.56
N LYS A 148 -20.35 12.90 6.61
CA LYS A 148 -19.41 13.87 7.19
C LYS A 148 -19.14 13.58 8.66
N THR A 149 -20.16 13.21 9.40
CA THR A 149 -20.01 12.77 10.79
C THR A 149 -20.96 11.61 11.05
N ILE A 150 -20.46 10.56 11.68
CA ILE A 150 -21.25 9.38 12.07
C ILE A 150 -21.02 9.06 13.56
N ARG A 151 -21.94 8.34 14.17
CA ARG A 151 -21.80 7.79 15.51
C ARG A 151 -21.99 6.28 15.45
N ILE A 152 -21.12 5.55 16.14
CA ILE A 152 -21.21 4.09 16.29
C ILE A 152 -21.10 3.81 17.79
N GLY A 153 -22.16 3.27 18.38
CA GLY A 153 -22.27 3.19 19.84
C GLY A 153 -22.06 4.57 20.49
N ALA A 154 -21.07 4.67 21.37
CA ALA A 154 -20.73 5.93 22.05
C ALA A 154 -19.66 6.77 21.32
N VAL A 155 -19.10 6.30 20.20
CA VAL A 155 -17.97 6.95 19.52
C VAL A 155 -18.44 7.74 18.32
N VAL A 156 -18.07 9.02 18.26
CA VAL A 156 -18.34 9.90 17.11
C VAL A 156 -17.09 9.94 16.22
N PHE A 157 -17.30 9.79 14.92
CA PHE A 157 -16.25 9.83 13.90
C PHE A 157 -16.49 10.96 12.91
N ASP A 158 -15.42 11.66 12.57
CA ASP A 158 -15.34 12.53 11.40
C ASP A 158 -14.97 11.72 10.17
N VAL A 159 -15.78 11.85 9.12
CA VAL A 159 -15.50 11.30 7.79
C VAL A 159 -14.66 12.32 7.02
N VAL A 160 -13.34 12.12 7.05
CA VAL A 160 -12.40 13.18 6.66
C VAL A 160 -12.26 13.28 5.15
N LYS A 161 -12.03 12.14 4.49
CA LYS A 161 -11.87 12.09 3.03
C LYS A 161 -12.02 10.67 2.48
N PRO A 162 -12.36 10.54 1.18
CA PRO A 162 -12.23 9.29 0.45
C PRO A 162 -10.80 8.75 0.54
N CYS A 163 -10.70 7.43 0.50
CA CYS A 163 -9.42 6.77 0.66
C CYS A 163 -8.91 6.21 -0.67
N SER A 164 -7.91 6.90 -1.20
CA SER A 164 -7.20 6.54 -2.42
C SER A 164 -6.58 5.16 -2.30
N ARG A 165 -6.94 4.28 -3.24
CA ARG A 165 -6.47 2.90 -3.31
C ARG A 165 -5.21 2.83 -4.17
N CYS A 166 -4.30 1.96 -3.75
CA CYS A 166 -3.09 1.68 -4.49
C CYS A 166 -3.07 0.21 -4.92
N VAL A 167 -2.03 -0.19 -5.65
CA VAL A 167 -1.77 -1.57 -6.10
C VAL A 167 -1.92 -2.63 -4.99
N PHE A 168 -1.81 -2.25 -3.72
CA PHE A 168 -1.86 -3.19 -2.62
C PHE A 168 -3.21 -3.90 -2.51
N THR A 169 -4.29 -3.27 -2.99
CA THR A 169 -5.60 -3.91 -3.12
C THR A 169 -5.57 -5.08 -4.10
N THR A 170 -4.60 -5.14 -5.01
CA THR A 170 -4.46 -6.22 -5.99
C THR A 170 -3.73 -7.45 -5.47
N ILE A 171 -3.24 -7.41 -4.23
CA ILE A 171 -2.56 -8.54 -3.60
C ILE A 171 -3.59 -9.41 -2.90
N SER A 172 -3.68 -10.69 -3.30
CA SER A 172 -4.49 -11.69 -2.62
C SER A 172 -4.03 -11.85 -1.16
N PRO A 173 -4.91 -11.69 -0.16
CA PRO A 173 -4.56 -11.89 1.25
C PRO A 173 -4.08 -13.31 1.54
N GLU A 174 -4.67 -14.31 0.88
CA GLU A 174 -4.33 -15.72 1.07
C GLU A 174 -2.96 -16.07 0.45
N LYS A 175 -2.74 -15.64 -0.79
CA LYS A 175 -1.56 -16.05 -1.58
C LYS A 175 -0.38 -15.10 -1.44
N GLY A 176 -0.62 -13.85 -1.01
CA GLY A 176 0.38 -12.79 -1.03
C GLY A 176 0.87 -12.48 -2.46
N GLN A 177 0.05 -12.74 -3.48
CA GLN A 177 0.41 -12.55 -4.88
C GLN A 177 -0.47 -11.48 -5.52
N LYS A 178 0.16 -10.67 -6.36
CA LYS A 178 -0.52 -9.63 -7.14
C LYS A 178 -1.39 -10.28 -8.23
N HIS A 179 -2.58 -9.76 -8.43
CA HIS A 179 -3.44 -10.19 -9.53
C HIS A 179 -2.79 -9.83 -10.89
N PRO A 180 -2.68 -10.75 -11.85
CA PRO A 180 -2.00 -10.50 -13.14
C PRO A 180 -2.54 -9.29 -13.91
N SER A 181 -3.86 -9.10 -13.90
CA SER A 181 -4.51 -7.94 -14.55
C SER A 181 -4.67 -6.72 -13.64
N GLY A 182 -4.12 -6.73 -12.42
CA GLY A 182 -4.22 -5.57 -11.50
C GLY A 182 -5.61 -5.34 -10.91
N GLU A 183 -6.44 -6.37 -10.81
CA GLU A 183 -7.75 -6.29 -10.15
C GLU A 183 -7.61 -6.30 -8.62
N PRO A 184 -8.50 -5.62 -7.88
CA PRO A 184 -9.70 -4.90 -8.34
C PRO A 184 -9.43 -3.45 -8.77
N LEU A 185 -8.18 -2.99 -8.72
CA LEU A 185 -7.84 -1.60 -8.97
C LEU A 185 -8.18 -1.18 -10.41
N SER A 186 -7.94 -2.06 -11.39
CA SER A 186 -8.32 -1.83 -12.79
C SER A 186 -9.83 -1.62 -12.95
N THR A 187 -10.66 -2.46 -12.32
CA THR A 187 -12.11 -2.24 -12.32
C THR A 187 -12.50 -0.93 -11.65
N LEU A 188 -11.94 -0.62 -10.47
CA LEU A 188 -12.22 0.65 -9.79
C LEU A 188 -11.83 1.86 -10.65
N GLN A 189 -10.72 1.81 -11.39
CA GLN A 189 -10.31 2.88 -12.30
C GLN A 189 -11.40 3.24 -13.32
N SER A 190 -12.19 2.27 -13.78
CA SER A 190 -13.25 2.49 -14.76
C SER A 190 -14.44 3.34 -14.26
N PHE A 191 -14.60 3.58 -12.96
CA PHE A 191 -15.76 4.33 -12.44
C PHE A 191 -15.54 5.08 -11.11
N ARG A 192 -14.43 4.86 -10.43
CA ARG A 192 -14.08 5.44 -9.12
C ARG A 192 -12.85 6.35 -9.20
N THR A 193 -12.56 6.89 -10.37
CA THR A 193 -11.43 7.82 -10.55
C THR A 193 -11.90 9.24 -10.27
N ASP A 194 -11.21 9.94 -9.38
CA ASP A 194 -11.37 11.36 -9.14
C ASP A 194 -10.84 12.16 -10.34
N PRO A 195 -11.68 12.92 -11.06
CA PRO A 195 -11.23 13.70 -12.22
C PRO A 195 -10.17 14.75 -11.89
N ALA A 196 -10.15 15.25 -10.64
CA ALA A 196 -9.24 16.32 -10.23
C ALA A 196 -7.83 15.81 -9.89
N SER A 197 -7.73 14.64 -9.25
CA SER A 197 -6.46 14.08 -8.78
C SER A 197 -5.97 12.87 -9.57
N GLY A 198 -6.86 12.16 -10.25
CA GLY A 198 -6.60 10.84 -10.83
C GLY A 198 -6.58 9.70 -9.80
N ASP A 199 -6.85 9.99 -8.53
CA ASP A 199 -6.91 8.97 -7.48
C ASP A 199 -8.12 8.05 -7.67
N VAL A 200 -7.94 6.77 -7.33
CA VAL A 200 -8.98 5.75 -7.42
C VAL A 200 -9.47 5.46 -6.01
N ASP A 201 -10.72 5.80 -5.69
CA ASP A 201 -11.19 5.83 -4.30
C ASP A 201 -12.12 4.64 -3.95
N PHE A 202 -11.88 4.02 -2.79
CA PHE A 202 -12.79 3.05 -2.17
C PHE A 202 -12.71 3.15 -0.64
N GLY A 203 -13.86 3.29 0.01
CA GLY A 203 -13.96 3.53 1.46
C GLY A 203 -13.56 4.94 1.89
N GLN A 204 -13.80 5.23 3.18
CA GLN A 204 -13.67 6.55 3.78
C GLN A 204 -12.71 6.54 4.97
N ASN A 205 -11.78 7.50 5.02
CA ASN A 205 -10.87 7.68 6.14
C ASN A 205 -11.56 8.41 7.28
N LEU A 206 -11.44 7.88 8.51
CA LEU A 206 -12.08 8.46 9.69
C LEU A 206 -11.09 8.90 10.78
N ILE A 207 -11.54 9.87 11.58
CA ILE A 207 -10.92 10.28 12.84
C ILE A 207 -11.97 10.18 13.94
N ALA A 208 -11.65 9.50 15.04
CA ALA A 208 -12.52 9.46 16.22
C ALA A 208 -12.39 10.78 17.02
N ARG A 209 -13.52 11.38 17.39
CA ARG A 209 -13.57 12.58 18.23
C ARG A 209 -13.41 12.28 19.72
N ASN A 210 -13.81 11.08 20.12
CA ASN A 210 -13.76 10.61 21.49
C ASN A 210 -13.36 9.12 21.55
N SER A 211 -13.11 8.62 22.75
CA SER A 211 -12.81 7.21 22.99
C SER A 211 -14.05 6.48 23.52
N GLY A 212 -14.12 5.18 23.24
CA GLY A 212 -15.21 4.32 23.67
C GLY A 212 -15.06 2.92 23.07
N VAL A 213 -15.95 2.02 23.47
CA VAL A 213 -16.02 0.67 22.91
C VAL A 213 -17.14 0.64 21.89
N ILE A 214 -16.81 0.12 20.71
CA ILE A 214 -17.79 -0.23 19.66
C ILE A 214 -17.75 -1.74 19.45
N ARG A 215 -18.88 -2.32 19.05
CA ARG A 215 -19.05 -3.76 18.84
C ARG A 215 -19.68 -4.03 17.48
N VAL A 216 -19.43 -5.23 16.96
CA VAL A 216 -20.18 -5.73 15.80
C VAL A 216 -21.66 -5.79 16.18
N GLY A 217 -22.50 -5.23 15.32
CA GLY A 217 -23.94 -5.10 15.55
C GLY A 217 -24.37 -3.74 16.13
N ASP A 218 -23.43 -2.88 16.53
CA ASP A 218 -23.79 -1.50 16.90
C ASP A 218 -24.37 -0.74 15.70
N GLU A 219 -25.41 0.04 15.94
CA GLU A 219 -26.04 0.88 14.93
C GLU A 219 -25.11 2.05 14.54
N VAL A 220 -25.14 2.40 13.25
CA VAL A 220 -24.41 3.54 12.68
C VAL A 220 -25.40 4.69 12.46
N GLU A 221 -25.34 5.70 13.31
CA GLU A 221 -26.15 6.91 13.18
C GLU A 221 -25.42 7.94 12.32
N ILE A 222 -26.02 8.36 11.21
CA ILE A 222 -25.47 9.40 10.33
C ILE A 222 -25.88 10.77 10.89
N LEU A 223 -24.92 11.50 11.45
CA LEU A 223 -25.19 12.79 12.11
C LEU A 223 -25.25 13.95 11.12
N THR A 224 -24.33 13.95 10.16
CA THR A 224 -24.26 14.99 9.12
C THR A 224 -23.81 14.39 7.81
N THR A 225 -24.37 14.93 6.72
CA THR A 225 -24.02 14.59 5.35
C THR A 225 -23.57 15.83 4.60
N GLY A 226 -22.97 15.62 3.43
CA GLY A 226 -22.59 16.65 2.50
C GLY A 226 -22.56 16.09 1.07
N PRO A 227 -22.15 16.90 0.10
CA PRO A 227 -22.05 16.44 -1.28
C PRO A 227 -21.03 15.30 -1.38
N ALA A 228 -21.44 14.21 -2.03
CA ALA A 228 -20.55 13.13 -2.39
C ALA A 228 -19.56 13.60 -3.46
N LYS A 229 -18.37 12.98 -3.47
CA LYS A 229 -17.38 13.23 -4.50
C LYS A 229 -17.89 12.66 -5.83
N ILE A 230 -17.68 13.42 -6.92
CA ILE A 230 -18.04 12.97 -8.26
C ILE A 230 -16.87 12.17 -8.81
N TYR A 231 -17.17 10.97 -9.32
CA TYR A 231 -16.21 10.09 -9.95
C TYR A 231 -16.50 9.92 -11.44
N SER A 232 -15.47 9.59 -12.19
CA SER A 232 -15.58 9.21 -13.59
C SER A 232 -14.80 7.94 -13.88
N ALA A 233 -14.96 7.43 -15.10
CA ALA A 233 -13.95 6.56 -15.67
C ALA A 233 -12.62 7.30 -15.73
N GLY A 234 -11.58 6.70 -15.20
CA GLY A 234 -10.21 7.13 -15.44
C GLY A 234 -9.87 6.84 -16.89
N LYS A 235 -8.95 7.63 -17.47
CA LYS A 235 -8.35 7.25 -18.75
C LYS A 235 -7.64 5.93 -18.52
N SER A 236 -8.09 4.84 -19.17
CA SER A 236 -7.34 3.60 -19.16
C SER A 236 -5.97 3.89 -19.77
N ASP A 237 -4.94 3.86 -18.93
CA ASP A 237 -3.61 3.60 -19.44
C ASP A 237 -3.61 2.12 -19.85
N ASP A 238 -4.14 1.87 -21.05
CA ASP A 238 -4.15 0.54 -21.65
C ASP A 238 -2.76 -0.06 -21.46
N ALA A 239 -2.72 -1.27 -20.90
CA ALA A 239 -1.51 -2.07 -20.95
C ALA A 239 -1.05 -2.07 -22.41
N VAL A 240 0.11 -1.47 -22.67
CA VAL A 240 0.67 -1.48 -24.01
C VAL A 240 1.03 -2.94 -24.25
N ALA A 241 0.37 -3.57 -25.22
CA ALA A 241 0.71 -4.92 -25.63
C ALA A 241 2.22 -4.92 -25.95
N SER A 242 2.99 -5.58 -25.09
CA SER A 242 4.43 -5.66 -25.28
C SER A 242 4.66 -6.46 -26.56
N PRO A 243 5.32 -5.90 -27.59
CA PRO A 243 5.61 -6.66 -28.79
C PRO A 243 6.41 -7.90 -28.39
N VAL A 244 6.06 -9.06 -28.95
CA VAL A 244 6.81 -10.31 -28.76
C VAL A 244 8.19 -10.11 -29.37
N GLN A 245 9.16 -9.71 -28.56
CA GLN A 245 10.56 -9.54 -28.95
C GLN A 245 11.32 -10.82 -28.66
N GLN A 246 12.27 -11.17 -29.55
CA GLN A 246 13.22 -12.24 -29.27
C GLN A 246 14.02 -11.90 -28.00
N ASN A 247 14.23 -12.90 -27.15
CA ASN A 247 15.06 -12.76 -25.96
C ASN A 247 16.47 -12.28 -26.38
N ALA A 248 16.87 -11.12 -25.88
CA ALA A 248 18.17 -10.53 -26.12
C ALA A 248 18.77 -10.04 -24.80
N LEU A 249 20.08 -10.18 -24.68
CA LEU A 249 20.84 -9.52 -23.63
C LEU A 249 21.05 -8.06 -24.01
N VAL A 250 21.01 -7.18 -23.01
CA VAL A 250 21.25 -5.74 -23.16
C VAL A 250 22.18 -5.26 -22.06
N ASP A 251 23.05 -4.31 -22.35
CA ASP A 251 23.90 -3.70 -21.32
C ASP A 251 23.13 -2.59 -20.61
N ILE A 252 23.16 -2.59 -19.28
CA ILE A 252 22.54 -1.56 -18.46
C ILE A 252 23.64 -0.84 -17.69
N ASP A 253 23.86 0.44 -18.01
CA ASP A 253 24.74 1.33 -17.26
C ASP A 253 23.94 2.10 -16.22
N TRP A 254 24.28 1.91 -14.95
CA TRP A 254 23.76 2.68 -13.82
C TRP A 254 24.86 3.52 -13.23
N GLU A 255 24.83 4.84 -13.47
CA GLU A 255 25.79 5.81 -12.91
C GLU A 255 27.26 5.40 -13.15
N GLY A 256 27.57 4.83 -14.32
CA GLY A 256 28.92 4.39 -14.69
C GLY A 256 29.28 2.95 -14.28
N THR A 257 28.35 2.20 -13.67
CA THR A 257 28.50 0.76 -13.44
C THR A 257 27.65 0.00 -14.45
N THR A 258 28.30 -0.73 -15.34
CA THR A 258 27.62 -1.53 -16.38
C THR A 258 27.45 -2.98 -15.96
N PHE A 259 26.27 -3.55 -16.22
CA PHE A 259 25.99 -4.96 -16.04
C PHE A 259 25.12 -5.52 -17.17
N GLY A 260 25.19 -6.84 -17.38
CA GLY A 260 24.38 -7.54 -18.36
C GLY A 260 22.94 -7.75 -17.88
N GLY A 261 21.98 -7.17 -18.59
CA GLY A 261 20.54 -7.33 -18.43
C GLY A 261 19.89 -8.04 -19.62
N ASN A 262 18.57 -7.95 -19.71
CA ASN A 262 17.78 -8.50 -20.82
C ASN A 262 16.54 -7.67 -21.14
N ASN A 263 15.96 -7.94 -22.32
CA ASN A 263 14.74 -7.29 -22.82
C ASN A 263 13.43 -7.98 -22.42
N GLN A 264 13.43 -8.82 -21.38
CA GLN A 264 12.23 -9.55 -20.92
C GLN A 264 11.82 -9.18 -19.49
N GLN A 265 12.79 -8.83 -18.65
CA GLN A 265 12.59 -8.55 -17.23
C GLN A 265 12.37 -7.06 -16.96
N ILE A 266 11.60 -6.76 -15.92
CA ILE A 266 11.35 -5.38 -15.49
C ILE A 266 12.67 -4.75 -15.04
N LEU A 267 12.94 -3.53 -15.52
CA LEU A 267 14.19 -2.81 -15.26
C LEU A 267 14.48 -2.67 -13.76
N LEU A 268 13.47 -2.35 -12.94
CA LEU A 268 13.64 -2.27 -11.49
C LEU A 268 14.17 -3.60 -10.88
N GLU A 269 13.66 -4.75 -11.33
CA GLU A 269 14.09 -6.04 -10.79
C GLU A 269 15.54 -6.36 -11.19
N GLN A 270 15.93 -6.00 -12.41
CA GLN A 270 17.30 -6.16 -12.89
C GLN A 270 18.28 -5.29 -12.09
N LEU A 271 17.91 -4.05 -11.76
CA LEU A 271 18.70 -3.16 -10.90
C LEU A 271 18.85 -3.74 -9.48
N GLU A 272 17.76 -4.28 -8.90
CA GLU A 272 17.79 -4.88 -7.57
C GLU A 272 18.67 -6.13 -7.49
N GLN A 273 18.70 -6.96 -8.54
CA GLN A 273 19.57 -8.14 -8.62
C GLN A 273 21.06 -7.78 -8.56
N GLN A 274 21.41 -6.57 -9.01
CA GLN A 274 22.78 -6.02 -8.91
C GLN A 274 23.00 -5.22 -7.61
N GLY A 275 22.04 -5.24 -6.68
CA GLY A 275 22.12 -4.51 -5.43
C GLY A 275 21.86 -2.99 -5.54
N ILE A 276 21.48 -2.50 -6.72
CA ILE A 276 21.18 -1.08 -6.96
C ILE A 276 19.80 -0.75 -6.37
N ARG A 277 19.75 0.27 -5.52
CA ARG A 277 18.54 0.65 -4.76
C ARG A 277 17.86 1.87 -5.36
N VAL A 278 16.88 1.64 -6.23
CA VAL A 278 15.93 2.67 -6.66
C VAL A 278 14.75 2.69 -5.68
N PRO A 279 14.31 3.85 -5.15
CA PRO A 279 13.12 3.91 -4.31
C PRO A 279 11.89 3.43 -5.07
N TYR A 280 11.04 2.56 -4.53
CA TYR A 280 9.77 2.20 -5.14
C TYR A 280 8.68 1.94 -4.10
N SER A 281 7.44 2.17 -4.50
CA SER A 281 6.26 1.98 -3.64
C SER A 281 5.22 1.01 -4.22
N CYS A 282 4.92 1.09 -5.53
CA CYS A 282 3.84 0.29 -6.13
C CYS A 282 4.26 -0.86 -7.06
N ARG A 283 5.48 -0.84 -7.62
CA ARG A 283 5.90 -1.78 -8.69
C ARG A 283 4.86 -1.98 -9.82
N ALA A 284 4.16 -0.92 -10.19
CA ALA A 284 3.03 -1.00 -11.12
C ALA A 284 2.91 0.24 -12.02
N GLY A 285 3.92 1.10 -12.01
CA GLY A 285 3.93 2.34 -12.80
C GLY A 285 2.95 3.42 -12.33
N LEU A 286 2.37 3.31 -11.12
CA LEU A 286 1.32 4.23 -10.66
C LEU A 286 1.83 5.31 -9.68
N CYS A 287 2.74 4.95 -8.76
CA CYS A 287 3.12 5.86 -7.66
C CYS A 287 4.23 6.87 -8.01
N GLY A 288 4.92 6.71 -9.14
CA GLY A 288 6.07 7.56 -9.51
C GLY A 288 7.34 7.42 -8.65
N SER A 289 7.34 6.64 -7.57
CA SER A 289 8.51 6.47 -6.70
C SER A 289 9.72 5.87 -7.41
N CYS A 290 9.49 4.89 -8.31
CA CYS A 290 10.53 4.16 -9.05
C CYS A 290 11.13 4.95 -10.23
N ARG A 291 11.01 6.27 -10.17
CA ARG A 291 11.44 7.18 -11.23
C ARG A 291 12.96 7.22 -11.30
N VAL A 292 13.46 7.13 -12.53
CA VAL A 292 14.88 7.23 -12.89
C VAL A 292 14.98 8.03 -14.18
N THR A 293 16.11 8.67 -14.40
CA THR A 293 16.39 9.42 -15.62
C THR A 293 16.98 8.47 -16.67
N LEU A 294 16.39 8.45 -17.87
CA LEU A 294 16.93 7.72 -19.02
C LEU A 294 17.83 8.66 -19.82
N LEU A 295 19.14 8.44 -19.73
CA LEU A 295 20.15 9.26 -20.41
C LEU A 295 20.40 8.82 -21.85
N ASP A 296 20.35 7.50 -22.11
CA ASP A 296 20.51 6.92 -23.43
C ASP A 296 19.81 5.55 -23.52
N GLY A 297 19.40 5.17 -24.73
CA GLY A 297 18.69 3.94 -25.02
C GLY A 297 17.17 4.04 -25.01
N GLU A 298 16.51 2.91 -25.26
CA GLU A 298 15.05 2.80 -25.34
C GLU A 298 14.51 1.72 -24.40
N VAL A 299 13.30 1.96 -23.85
CA VAL A 299 12.57 0.99 -23.04
C VAL A 299 11.20 0.70 -23.65
N ASN A 300 10.72 -0.52 -23.47
CA ASN A 300 9.34 -0.90 -23.71
C ASN A 300 8.51 -0.59 -22.43
N PRO A 301 7.56 0.35 -22.47
CA PRO A 301 6.71 0.63 -21.33
C PRO A 301 5.60 -0.42 -21.20
N LEU A 302 5.37 -0.90 -19.98
CA LEU A 302 4.21 -1.75 -19.65
C LEU A 302 2.91 -0.92 -19.53
N LYS A 303 3.03 0.40 -19.39
CA LYS A 303 1.94 1.38 -19.28
C LYS A 303 2.34 2.68 -19.95
N LYS A 304 1.38 3.38 -20.58
CA LYS A 304 1.65 4.67 -21.25
C LYS A 304 2.30 5.70 -20.32
N SER A 305 1.84 5.83 -19.07
CA SER A 305 2.44 6.71 -18.05
C SER A 305 3.84 6.34 -17.55
N ALA A 306 4.40 5.20 -17.98
CA ALA A 306 5.72 4.77 -17.54
C ALA A 306 6.86 5.61 -18.14
N ILE A 307 6.64 6.24 -19.29
CA ILE A 307 7.56 7.20 -19.91
C ILE A 307 6.96 8.58 -19.77
N ARG A 308 7.78 9.56 -19.34
CA ARG A 308 7.36 10.94 -19.13
C ARG A 308 8.08 11.86 -20.11
N ASP A 309 7.44 12.98 -20.40
CA ASP A 309 7.97 14.00 -21.33
C ASP A 309 9.24 14.70 -20.80
N ASP A 310 9.56 14.55 -19.50
CA ASP A 310 10.74 15.09 -18.86
C ASP A 310 12.00 14.21 -19.00
N GLY A 311 11.94 13.16 -19.83
CA GLY A 311 13.04 12.21 -20.02
C GLY A 311 13.20 11.20 -18.88
N THR A 312 12.29 11.19 -17.90
CA THR A 312 12.28 10.19 -16.83
C THR A 312 11.36 9.02 -17.15
N ILE A 313 11.72 7.85 -16.62
CA ILE A 313 10.96 6.61 -16.76
C ILE A 313 10.67 6.00 -15.40
N LEU A 314 9.59 5.22 -15.32
CA LEU A 314 9.25 4.42 -14.16
C LEU A 314 9.91 3.04 -14.33
N SER A 315 11.09 2.85 -13.74
CA SER A 315 11.86 1.60 -13.82
C SER A 315 11.04 0.35 -13.47
N CYS A 316 10.02 0.49 -12.65
CA CYS A 316 9.11 -0.58 -12.24
C CYS A 316 7.96 -0.89 -13.21
N SER A 317 7.92 -0.23 -14.36
CA SER A 317 6.93 -0.39 -15.41
C SER A 317 7.55 -0.28 -16.81
N CYS A 318 8.86 -0.53 -16.91
CA CYS A 318 9.64 -0.50 -18.13
C CYS A 318 10.50 -1.77 -18.23
N VAL A 319 10.64 -2.30 -19.44
CA VAL A 319 11.57 -3.37 -19.79
C VAL A 319 12.59 -2.79 -20.77
N PRO A 320 13.90 -3.04 -20.64
CA PRO A 320 14.89 -2.56 -21.61
C PRO A 320 14.56 -3.02 -23.03
N LYS A 321 14.70 -2.14 -24.03
CA LYS A 321 14.61 -2.49 -25.45
C LYS A 321 16.00 -2.51 -26.10
N THR A 322 16.87 -1.60 -25.70
CA THR A 322 18.27 -1.52 -26.11
C THR A 322 19.19 -1.48 -24.89
N ALA A 323 20.51 -1.34 -25.11
CA ALA A 323 21.40 -0.92 -24.05
C ALA A 323 20.93 0.42 -23.47
N LEU A 324 21.02 0.56 -22.15
CA LEU A 324 20.49 1.71 -21.40
C LEU A 324 21.60 2.43 -20.66
N LYS A 325 21.49 3.75 -20.57
CA LYS A 325 22.25 4.57 -19.62
C LYS A 325 21.29 5.28 -18.68
N LEU A 326 21.45 5.04 -17.38
CA LEU A 326 20.49 5.47 -16.37
C LEU A 326 21.19 6.29 -15.28
N LYS A 327 20.43 7.23 -14.72
CA LYS A 327 20.81 8.00 -13.54
C LYS A 327 19.62 8.11 -12.60
N ARG A 328 19.90 8.28 -11.31
CA ARG A 328 18.87 8.52 -10.31
C ARG A 328 18.08 9.81 -10.56
#